data_AF-A0A924G2G0-F1
#
_entry.id   AF-A0A924G2G0-F1
#
_cell.length_a   1.000
_cell.length_b   1.000
_cell.length_c   1.000
_cell.angle_alpha   90.00
_cell.angle_beta   90.00
_cell.angle_gamma   90.00
#
_symmetry.space_group_name_H-M   'P 1'
#
loop_
_entity.id
_entity.type
_entity.pdbx_description
1 polymer ?
#
loop_
_entity_poly.entity_id
_entity_poly.type
_entity_poly.pdbx_seq_one_letter_code
_entity_poly.pdbx_strand_id
1 'polypeptide(L)'
;MMADLSDNGLVYIGDALIGEVFYWLSLDTEPGPVVAEGSISGSEEMMRQIQAAQQVRLVLHDGPVFSLVPYGGSSGTRWVRLFAL
;
A
#
# COMPACT_ATOMS: atom_id res chain seq x y z
N MET A 1 -6.75 -19.50 7.18
CA MET A 1 -5.93 -19.36 5.96
C MET A 1 -5.97 -17.89 5.62
N MET A 2 -4.84 -17.18 5.73
CA MET A 2 -4.78 -15.78 5.28
C MET A 2 -4.95 -15.79 3.76
N ALA A 3 -5.80 -14.91 3.24
CA ALA A 3 -5.94 -14.75 1.81
C ALA A 3 -4.89 -13.74 1.36
N ASP A 4 -4.01 -14.17 0.46
CA ASP A 4 -3.05 -13.28 -0.19
C ASP A 4 -3.68 -12.68 -1.44
N LEU A 5 -3.50 -11.38 -1.61
CA LEU A 5 -3.95 -10.59 -2.74
C LEU A 5 -2.74 -9.94 -3.40
N SER A 6 -2.61 -10.08 -4.71
CA SER A 6 -1.57 -9.39 -5.47
C SER A 6 -2.08 -8.93 -6.81
N ASP A 7 -1.91 -7.65 -7.09
CA ASP A 7 -2.26 -7.02 -8.36
C ASP A 7 -1.60 -5.64 -8.44
N ASN A 8 -1.94 -4.86 -9.45
CA ASN A 8 -1.62 -3.45 -9.51
C ASN A 8 -2.66 -2.60 -8.77
N GLY A 9 -2.18 -1.52 -8.15
CA GLY A 9 -3.01 -0.54 -7.47
C GLY A 9 -2.51 0.88 -7.71
N LEU A 10 -3.40 1.85 -7.58
CA LEU A 10 -3.10 3.26 -7.75
C LEU A 10 -2.76 3.89 -6.40
N VAL A 11 -1.66 4.65 -6.35
CA VAL A 11 -1.22 5.33 -5.14
C VAL A 11 -1.47 6.83 -5.26
N TYR A 12 -2.05 7.38 -4.20
CA TYR A 12 -2.30 8.81 -4.05
C TYR A 12 -1.55 9.35 -2.83
N ILE A 13 -0.97 10.55 -2.96
CA ILE A 13 -0.46 11.34 -1.84
C ILE A 13 -1.37 12.57 -1.71
N GLY A 14 -2.08 12.69 -0.58
CA GLY A 14 -3.24 13.58 -0.53
C GLY A 14 -4.21 13.24 -1.67
N ASP A 15 -4.62 14.23 -2.47
CA ASP A 15 -5.50 14.05 -3.64
C ASP A 15 -4.75 13.87 -4.98
N ALA A 16 -3.42 13.86 -4.97
CA ALA A 16 -2.62 13.71 -6.18
C ALA A 16 -2.33 12.23 -6.47
N LEU A 17 -2.73 11.74 -7.65
CA LEU A 17 -2.30 10.44 -8.18
C LEU A 17 -0.80 10.52 -8.49
N ILE A 18 -0.01 9.68 -7.83
CA ILE A 18 1.44 9.62 -8.07
C ILE A 18 1.84 8.47 -9.00
N GLY A 19 0.99 7.45 -9.13
CA GLY A 19 1.13 6.40 -10.16
C GLY A 19 0.62 5.04 -9.70
N GLU A 20 0.98 4.02 -10.48
CA GLU A 20 0.64 2.63 -10.24
C GLU A 20 1.79 1.88 -9.54
N VAL A 21 1.45 0.98 -8.63
CA VAL A 21 2.37 0.06 -7.95
C VAL A 21 1.85 -1.36 -8.06
N PHE A 22 2.75 -2.33 -8.10
CA PHE A 22 2.38 -3.72 -7.83
C PHE A 22 2.31 -3.91 -6.31
N TYR A 23 1.27 -4.55 -5.80
CA TYR A 23 1.14 -4.90 -4.39
C TYR A 23 1.12 -6.42 -4.19
N TRP A 24 1.59 -6.86 -3.03
CA TRP A 24 1.40 -8.21 -2.50
C TRP A 24 1.01 -8.08 -1.03
N LEU A 25 -0.21 -8.49 -0.69
CA LEU A 25 -0.86 -8.20 0.59
C LEU A 25 -1.45 -9.48 1.18
N SER A 26 -1.22 -9.72 2.46
CA SER A 26 -1.93 -10.74 3.24
C SER A 26 -3.03 -10.05 4.05
N LEU A 27 -4.28 -10.48 3.86
CA LEU A 27 -5.41 -9.93 4.61
C LEU A 27 -5.35 -10.38 6.07
N ASP A 28 -5.45 -9.42 6.99
CA ASP A 28 -5.53 -9.73 8.41
C ASP A 28 -6.89 -10.37 8.73
N THR A 29 -6.86 -11.44 9.50
CA THR A 29 -8.07 -12.15 9.94
C THR A 29 -8.49 -11.76 11.35
N GLU A 30 -7.64 -11.03 12.07
CA GLU A 30 -7.96 -10.54 13.40
C GLU A 30 -8.66 -9.17 13.34
N PRO A 31 -9.67 -8.92 14.20
CA PRO A 31 -10.29 -7.61 14.28
C PRO A 31 -9.29 -6.59 14.82
N GLY A 32 -8.91 -5.63 13.98
CA GLY A 32 -7.96 -4.57 14.32
C GLY A 32 -8.04 -3.40 13.33
N PRO A 33 -7.29 -2.31 13.61
CA PRO A 33 -7.22 -1.18 12.69
C PRO A 33 -6.46 -1.51 11.40
N VAL A 34 -5.52 -2.46 11.46
CA VAL A 34 -4.82 -3.00 10.30
C VAL A 34 -5.70 -4.05 9.64
N VAL A 35 -5.90 -3.92 8.33
CA VAL A 35 -6.73 -4.84 7.54
C VAL A 35 -5.91 -5.73 6.60
N ALA A 36 -4.68 -5.30 6.28
CA ALA A 36 -3.74 -6.09 5.52
C ALA A 36 -2.31 -5.61 5.77
N GLU A 37 -1.35 -6.53 5.65
CA GLU A 37 0.09 -6.21 5.64
C GLU A 37 0.73 -6.80 4.39
N GLY A 38 1.84 -6.22 3.94
CA GLY A 38 2.56 -6.78 2.81
C GLY A 38 3.54 -5.80 2.20
N SER A 39 3.70 -5.86 0.89
CA SER A 39 4.62 -5.00 0.17
C SER A 39 3.98 -4.31 -1.03
N ILE A 40 4.54 -3.17 -1.38
CA ILE A 40 4.34 -2.51 -2.66
C ILE A 40 5.68 -2.35 -3.37
N SER A 41 5.65 -2.42 -4.70
CA SER A 41 6.82 -2.25 -5.55
C SER A 41 6.53 -1.31 -6.71
N GLY A 42 7.51 -0.47 -7.04
CA GLY A 42 7.42 0.52 -8.09
C GLY A 42 8.76 1.22 -8.31
N SER A 43 8.74 2.38 -8.98
CA SER A 43 9.98 3.14 -9.20
C SER A 43 10.59 3.60 -7.87
N GLU A 44 11.92 3.64 -7.79
CA GLU A 44 12.59 4.10 -6.56
C GLU A 44 12.20 5.53 -6.17
N GLU A 45 12.00 6.40 -7.15
CA GLU A 45 11.55 7.76 -6.93
C GLU A 45 10.18 7.78 -6.23
N MET A 46 9.22 7.02 -6.75
CA MET A 46 7.89 6.91 -6.16
C MET A 46 7.96 6.33 -4.75
N MET A 47 8.76 5.29 -4.52
CA MET A 47 8.94 4.70 -3.20
C MET A 47 9.61 5.64 -2.18
N ARG A 48 10.44 6.59 -2.64
CA ARG A 48 10.96 7.67 -1.78
C ARG A 48 9.88 8.67 -1.42
N GLN A 49 9.04 9.05 -2.38
CA GLN A 49 7.91 9.96 -2.14
C GLN A 49 6.91 9.34 -1.15
N ILE A 50 6.52 8.08 -1.35
CA ILE A 50 5.63 7.34 -0.44
C ILE A 50 6.21 7.28 0.98
N GLN A 51 7.52 7.02 1.12
CA GLN A 51 8.17 6.94 2.42
C GLN A 51 8.19 8.27 3.18
N ALA A 52 8.26 9.40 2.46
CA ALA A 52 8.34 10.73 3.04
C ALA A 52 6.95 11.36 3.31
N ALA A 53 5.88 10.81 2.74
CA ALA A 53 4.54 11.35 2.83
C ALA A 53 3.83 10.96 4.13
N GLN A 54 2.99 11.87 4.64
CA GLN A 54 2.18 11.64 5.84
C GLN A 54 0.82 10.99 5.53
N GLN A 55 0.29 11.23 4.33
CA GLN A 55 -1.02 10.75 3.91
C GLN A 55 -0.89 10.05 2.56
N VAL A 56 -0.82 8.72 2.60
CA VAL A 56 -0.75 7.88 1.41
C VAL A 56 -1.99 7.00 1.36
N ARG A 57 -2.62 6.93 0.19
CA ARG A 57 -3.76 6.06 -0.07
C ARG A 57 -3.42 5.07 -1.18
N LEU A 58 -3.87 3.83 -1.02
CA LEU A 58 -3.82 2.80 -2.05
C LEU A 58 -5.25 2.47 -2.49
N VAL A 59 -5.49 2.54 -3.78
CA VAL A 59 -6.74 2.15 -4.43
C VAL A 59 -6.49 0.87 -5.19
N LEU A 60 -7.18 -0.21 -4.82
CA LEU A 60 -7.15 -1.46 -5.57
C LEU A 60 -8.10 -1.32 -6.79
N HIS A 61 -7.74 -1.88 -7.95
CA HIS A 61 -8.36 -1.57 -9.25
C HIS A 61 -9.91 -1.67 -9.28
N ASP A 62 -10.51 -2.59 -8.53
CA ASP A 62 -11.96 -2.75 -8.37
C ASP A 62 -12.38 -2.79 -6.88
N GLY A 63 -11.57 -2.18 -6.03
CA GLY A 63 -11.61 -2.45 -4.60
C GLY A 63 -11.75 -1.24 -3.70
N PRO A 64 -11.80 -1.49 -2.38
CA PRO A 64 -11.76 -0.45 -1.36
C PRO A 64 -10.49 0.41 -1.44
N VAL A 65 -10.61 1.63 -0.94
CA VAL A 65 -9.49 2.55 -0.74
C VAL A 65 -8.97 2.36 0.68
N PHE A 66 -7.65 2.27 0.82
CA PHE A 66 -6.99 2.11 2.11
C PHE A 66 -6.04 3.26 2.41
N SER A 67 -5.92 3.59 3.69
CA SER A 67 -4.74 4.31 4.17
C SER A 67 -3.54 3.37 4.17
N LEU A 68 -2.41 3.84 3.66
CA LEU A 68 -1.18 3.07 3.54
C LEU A 68 -0.08 3.70 4.40
N VAL A 69 0.57 2.88 5.22
CA VAL A 69 1.71 3.31 6.04
C VAL A 69 2.93 2.43 5.75
N PRO A 70 4.02 2.99 5.19
CA PRO A 70 5.26 2.25 5.00
C PRO A 70 6.03 2.13 6.33
N TYR A 71 6.58 0.94 6.61
CA TYR A 71 7.37 0.68 7.83
C TYR A 71 8.75 0.08 7.56
N GLY A 72 9.13 -0.12 6.30
CA GLY A 72 10.44 -0.60 5.92
C GLY A 72 10.57 -0.90 4.43
N GLY A 73 11.69 -1.53 4.06
CA GLY A 73 11.99 -1.94 2.68
C GLY A 73 13.12 -1.13 2.03
N SER A 74 13.55 -1.57 0.86
CA SER A 74 14.65 -1.00 0.08
C SER A 74 14.42 -1.22 -1.42
N SER A 75 15.21 -0.53 -2.25
CA SER A 75 15.36 -0.81 -3.69
C SER A 75 14.03 -1.04 -4.44
N GLY A 76 13.20 0.00 -4.54
CA GLY A 76 11.93 -0.07 -5.28
C GLY A 76 10.81 -0.87 -4.59
N THR A 77 11.03 -1.43 -3.40
CA THR A 77 10.00 -2.13 -2.61
C THR A 77 9.83 -1.49 -1.23
N ARG A 78 8.60 -1.43 -0.73
CA ARG A 78 8.26 -0.99 0.63
C ARG A 78 7.35 -1.99 1.31
N TRP A 79 7.65 -2.29 2.56
CA TRP A 79 6.74 -3.00 3.45
C TRP A 79 5.71 -2.03 4.00
N VAL A 80 4.44 -2.41 3.94
CA VAL A 80 3.30 -1.53 4.20
C VAL A 80 2.25 -2.21 5.08
N ARG A 81 1.56 -1.38 5.87
CA ARG A 81 0.31 -1.73 6.54
C ARG A 81 -0.82 -0.94 5.92
N LEU A 82 -1.95 -1.61 5.71
CA LEU A 82 -3.17 -0.99 5.24
C LEU A 82 -4.18 -0.87 6.38
N PHE A 83 -4.87 0.26 6.39
CA PHE A 83 -5.93 0.58 7.34
C PHE A 83 -7.19 0.94 6.56
N ALA A 84 -8.35 0.47 7.03
CA ALA A 84 -9.64 0.87 6.47
C ALA A 84 -9.85 2.39 6.68
N LEU A 85 -10.46 3.04 5.68
CA LEU A 85 -10.88 4.44 5.73
C LEU A 85 -12.29 4.62 6.29
#